data_AF-A0A7J6TNC1-F1
#
_entry.id   AF-A0A7J6TNC1-F1
#
_cell.length_a   1.000
_cell.length_b   1.000
_cell.length_c   1.000
_cell.angle_alpha   90.00
_cell.angle_beta   90.00
_cell.angle_gamma   90.00
#
_symmetry.space_group_name_H-M   'P 1'
#
loop_
_entity.id
_entity.type
_entity.pdbx_description
1 polymer ?
#
loop_
_entity_poly.entity_id
_entity_poly.type
_entity_poly.pdbx_seq_one_letter_code
_entity_poly.pdbx_strand_id
1 'polypeptide(L)'
;RYVIFNISGSHIVVESDRGKDASYDDFISAIKASGEPRFAVVNVEDGSGSEKILFVAWSPDISSGRLKMTYASSREGFVQSLVGVQLKLQATDDGELTVEEIMRVAGSDI
;
A
#
# COMPACT_ATOMS: atom_id res chain seq x y z
N ARG A 1 -11.78 1.15 0.70
CA ARG A 1 -11.47 -0.12 1.43
C ARG A 1 -9.98 -0.40 1.34
N TYR A 2 -9.34 -0.75 2.45
CA TYR A 2 -7.92 -1.12 2.44
C TYR A 2 -7.60 -2.20 3.48
N VAL A 3 -6.53 -2.95 3.22
CA VAL A 3 -5.90 -3.87 4.16
C VAL A 3 -4.42 -3.53 4.24
N ILE A 4 -3.91 -3.33 5.45
CA ILE A 4 -2.49 -3.08 5.73
C ILE A 4 -1.88 -4.37 6.29
N PHE A 5 -0.69 -4.69 5.84
CA PHE A 5 0.10 -5.84 6.25
C PHE A 5 1.45 -5.39 6.79
N ASN A 6 1.91 -6.10 7.82
CA ASN A 6 3.28 -6.01 8.30
C ASN A 6 3.98 -7.37 8.20
N ILE A 7 5.32 -7.35 8.29
CA ILE A 7 6.12 -8.57 8.37
C ILE A 7 6.52 -8.78 9.83
N SER A 8 5.99 -9.84 10.42
CA SER A 8 6.32 -10.27 11.77
C SER A 8 7.14 -11.55 11.71
N GLY A 9 8.43 -11.43 12.00
CA GLY A 9 9.40 -12.51 11.83
C GLY A 9 9.56 -12.89 10.35
N SER A 10 9.07 -14.06 9.96
CA SER A 10 9.11 -14.59 8.59
C SER A 10 7.74 -14.62 7.90
N HIS A 11 6.71 -14.03 8.51
CA HIS A 11 5.34 -14.11 8.01
C HIS A 11 4.79 -12.71 7.74
N ILE A 12 4.05 -12.57 6.63
CA ILE A 12 3.25 -11.39 6.33
C ILE A 12 1.91 -11.58 7.05
N VAL A 13 1.55 -10.64 7.92
CA VAL A 13 0.33 -10.70 8.72
C VAL A 13 -0.50 -9.44 8.51
N VAL A 14 -1.82 -9.56 8.69
CA VAL A 14 -2.75 -8.43 8.61
C VAL A 14 -2.55 -7.56 9.85
N GLU A 15 -2.21 -6.30 9.64
CA GLU A 15 -2.11 -5.28 10.70
C GLU A 15 -3.46 -4.55 10.87
N SER A 16 -4.15 -4.26 9.76
CA SER A 16 -5.42 -3.55 9.76
C SER A 16 -6.27 -3.95 8.57
N ASP A 17 -7.57 -4.17 8.78
CA ASP A 17 -8.58 -4.36 7.74
C ASP A 17 -9.69 -3.33 7.95
N ARG A 18 -9.81 -2.39 7.02
CA ARG A 18 -10.84 -1.34 7.06
C ARG A 18 -11.75 -1.47 5.86
N GLY A 19 -13.05 -1.61 6.16
CA GLY A 19 -14.14 -1.80 5.20
C GLY A 19 -14.42 -0.58 4.32
N LYS A 20 -15.67 -0.47 3.85
CA LYS A 20 -16.07 0.55 2.86
C LYS A 20 -16.08 1.98 3.40
N ASP A 21 -16.10 2.16 4.71
CA ASP A 21 -16.24 3.48 5.35
C ASP A 21 -14.92 4.25 5.53
N ALA A 22 -13.78 3.65 5.16
CA ALA A 22 -12.48 4.30 5.34
C ALA A 22 -12.04 5.07 4.10
N SER A 23 -11.67 6.34 4.29
CA SER A 23 -11.19 7.23 3.23
C SER A 23 -9.74 6.92 2.81
N TYR A 24 -9.30 7.50 1.68
CA TYR A 24 -7.88 7.41 1.28
C TYR A 24 -6.96 8.15 2.26
N ASP A 25 -7.40 9.24 2.86
CA ASP A 25 -6.66 9.94 3.92
C ASP A 25 -6.49 9.08 5.18
N ASP A 26 -7.53 8.35 5.58
CA ASP A 26 -7.44 7.39 6.70
C ASP A 26 -6.43 6.28 6.38
N PHE A 27 -6.43 5.80 5.14
CA PHE A 27 -5.45 4.82 4.66
C PHE A 27 -4.03 5.35 4.75
N ILE A 28 -3.76 6.53 4.16
CA ILE A 28 -2.45 7.15 4.11
C ILE A 28 -1.94 7.42 5.52
N SER A 29 -2.80 7.93 6.40
CA SER A 29 -2.47 8.16 7.80
C SER A 29 -2.15 6.84 8.52
N ALA A 30 -2.95 5.79 8.30
CA ALA A 30 -2.76 4.50 8.96
C ALA A 30 -1.47 3.78 8.52
N ILE A 31 -1.17 3.74 7.21
CA ILE A 31 0.04 3.05 6.71
C ILE A 31 1.33 3.77 7.14
N LYS A 32 1.28 5.10 7.26
CA LYS A 32 2.40 5.93 7.71
C LYS A 32 2.58 5.98 9.22
N ALA A 33 1.52 5.73 10.01
CA ALA A 33 1.49 5.93 11.46
C ALA A 33 2.65 5.27 12.23
N SER A 34 3.16 4.14 11.74
CA SER A 34 4.25 3.40 12.38
C SER A 34 5.66 3.95 12.10
N GLY A 35 5.85 4.76 11.06
CA GLY A 35 7.18 5.20 10.60
C GLY A 35 8.08 4.10 10.02
N GLU A 36 7.53 2.91 9.77
CA GLU A 36 8.26 1.73 9.29
C GLU A 36 7.62 1.18 8.00
N PRO A 37 8.25 0.24 7.29
CA PRO A 37 7.74 -0.25 6.00
C PRO A 37 6.46 -1.06 6.14
N ARG A 38 5.47 -0.87 5.26
CA ARG A 38 4.20 -1.62 5.25
C ARG A 38 3.81 -2.00 3.83
N PHE A 39 3.10 -3.10 3.70
CA PHE A 39 2.36 -3.39 2.48
C PHE A 39 0.90 -3.05 2.68
N ALA A 40 0.22 -2.66 1.61
CA ALA A 40 -1.22 -2.55 1.64
C ALA A 40 -1.84 -2.93 0.31
N VAL A 41 -3.10 -3.31 0.39
CA VAL A 41 -3.98 -3.49 -0.77
C VAL A 41 -5.15 -2.53 -0.58
N VAL A 42 -5.41 -1.73 -1.61
CA VAL A 42 -6.42 -0.68 -1.61
C VAL A 42 -7.32 -0.87 -2.83
N ASN A 43 -8.63 -0.85 -2.62
CA ASN A 43 -9.55 -0.70 -3.75
C ASN A 43 -9.57 0.77 -4.14
N VAL A 44 -9.25 1.04 -5.40
CA VAL A 44 -9.29 2.38 -6.00
C VAL A 44 -10.28 2.39 -7.15
N GLU A 45 -10.93 3.52 -7.38
CA GLU A 45 -11.82 3.72 -8.53
C GLU A 45 -11.04 4.44 -9.62
N ASP A 46 -11.13 3.96 -10.86
CA ASP A 46 -10.53 4.65 -12.01
C ASP A 46 -11.46 5.73 -12.58
N GLY A 47 -10.98 6.52 -13.55
CA GLY A 47 -11.75 7.61 -14.15
C GLY A 47 -13.03 7.17 -14.87
N SER A 48 -13.27 5.86 -15.03
CA SER A 48 -14.48 5.29 -15.61
C SER A 48 -15.50 4.78 -14.57
N GLY A 49 -15.19 4.88 -13.28
CA GLY A 49 -16.00 4.34 -12.20
C GLY A 49 -15.77 2.84 -11.95
N SER A 50 -14.71 2.25 -12.52
CA SER A 50 -14.40 0.83 -12.32
C SER A 50 -13.45 0.64 -11.14
N GLU A 51 -13.79 -0.28 -10.24
CA GLU A 51 -12.90 -0.64 -9.13
C GLU A 51 -11.68 -1.43 -9.64
N LYS A 52 -10.49 -1.02 -9.18
CA LYS A 52 -9.22 -1.69 -9.39
C LYS A 52 -8.55 -1.99 -8.05
N ILE A 53 -7.79 -3.08 -8.02
CA ILE A 53 -6.97 -3.44 -6.86
C ILE A 53 -5.57 -2.85 -7.02
N LEU A 54 -5.23 -1.92 -6.12
CA LEU A 54 -3.92 -1.30 -6.00
C LEU A 54 -3.11 -1.95 -4.88
N PHE A 55 -1.93 -2.44 -5.19
CA PHE A 55 -0.93 -2.82 -4.20
C PHE A 55 -0.02 -1.62 -3.90
N VAL A 56 0.15 -1.31 -2.62
CA VAL A 56 1.03 -0.23 -2.14
C VAL A 56 2.17 -0.82 -1.33
N ALA A 57 3.40 -0.48 -1.69
CA ALA A 57 4.60 -0.75 -0.88
C ALA A 57 5.12 0.55 -0.29
N TRP A 58 4.88 0.75 1.00
CA TRP A 58 5.40 1.85 1.80
C TRP A 58 6.72 1.45 2.43
N SER A 59 7.78 2.20 2.20
CA SER A 59 9.10 1.95 2.80
C SER A 59 9.82 3.26 3.08
N PRO A 60 9.47 3.96 4.17
CA PRO A 60 9.98 5.29 4.44
C PRO A 60 11.49 5.27 4.65
N ASP A 61 12.19 6.28 4.15
CA ASP A 61 13.65 6.28 4.17
C ASP A 61 14.28 6.25 5.56
N ILE A 62 13.57 6.82 6.54
CA ILE A 62 13.90 6.80 7.96
C ILE A 62 13.89 5.38 8.58
N SER A 63 13.31 4.39 7.89
CA SER A 63 13.25 3.01 8.36
C SER A 63 14.64 2.38 8.43
N SER A 64 14.82 1.47 9.39
CA SER A 64 16.02 0.64 9.48
C SER A 64 16.31 -0.09 8.17
N GLY A 65 17.56 -0.05 7.70
CA GLY A 65 17.98 -0.73 6.46
C GLY A 65 17.69 -2.22 6.46
N ARG A 66 17.74 -2.88 7.63
CA ARG A 66 17.37 -4.31 7.77
C ARG A 66 15.89 -4.55 7.46
N LEU A 67 15.00 -3.68 7.97
CA LEU A 67 13.57 -3.77 7.70
C LEU A 67 13.29 -3.50 6.21
N LYS A 68 13.89 -2.45 5.64
CA LYS A 68 13.75 -2.14 4.20
C LYS A 68 14.14 -3.33 3.34
N MET A 69 15.23 -4.01 3.68
CA MET A 69 15.68 -5.22 3.00
C MET A 69 14.67 -6.37 3.13
N THR A 70 14.17 -6.65 4.34
CA THR A 70 13.16 -7.71 4.55
C THR A 70 11.89 -7.48 3.75
N TYR A 71 11.40 -6.24 3.71
CA TYR A 71 10.23 -5.88 2.90
C TYR A 71 10.53 -5.99 1.41
N ALA A 72 11.65 -5.44 0.93
CA ALA A 72 12.05 -5.54 -0.47
C ALA A 72 12.12 -7.01 -0.94
N SER A 73 12.75 -7.90 -0.15
CA SER A 73 12.85 -9.33 -0.48
C SER A 73 11.51 -10.07 -0.46
N SER A 74 10.55 -9.63 0.36
CA SER A 74 9.24 -10.29 0.49
C SER A 74 8.21 -9.78 -0.52
N ARG A 75 8.44 -8.61 -1.12
CA ARG A 75 7.48 -7.92 -1.99
C ARG A 75 7.02 -8.77 -3.18
N GLU A 76 7.96 -9.32 -3.95
CA GLU A 76 7.62 -10.02 -5.19
C GLU A 76 6.77 -11.27 -4.92
N GLY A 77 7.18 -12.09 -3.95
CA GLY A 77 6.43 -13.29 -3.56
C GLY A 77 5.04 -12.94 -3.02
N PHE A 78 4.92 -11.85 -2.25
CA PHE A 78 3.62 -11.40 -1.75
C PHE A 78 2.71 -10.94 -2.88
N VAL A 79 3.20 -10.11 -3.79
CA VAL A 79 2.42 -9.63 -4.94
C VAL A 79 1.97 -10.79 -5.83
N GLN A 80 2.82 -11.81 -6.03
CA GLN A 80 2.44 -13.02 -6.77
C GLN A 80 1.34 -13.83 -6.08
N SER A 81 1.26 -13.79 -4.75
CA SER A 81 0.18 -14.45 -3.99
C SER A 81 -1.16 -13.70 -4.08
N LEU A 82 -1.13 -12.41 -4.41
CA LEU A 82 -2.32 -11.58 -4.53
C LEU A 82 -2.92 -11.68 -5.95
N VAL A 83 -3.90 -12.55 -6.10
CA VAL A 83 -4.64 -12.70 -7.37
C VAL A 83 -5.51 -11.46 -7.61
N GLY A 84 -5.34 -10.83 -8.78
CA GLY A 84 -6.19 -9.70 -9.20
C GLY A 84 -5.62 -8.30 -8.89
N VAL A 85 -4.41 -8.17 -8.34
CA VAL A 85 -3.72 -6.88 -8.28
C VAL A 85 -3.47 -6.37 -9.71
N GLN A 86 -4.06 -5.22 -10.02
CA GLN A 86 -3.95 -4.58 -11.34
C GLN A 86 -2.92 -3.47 -11.34
N LEU A 87 -2.77 -2.79 -10.21
CA LEU A 87 -1.94 -1.59 -10.06
C LEU A 87 -0.92 -1.79 -8.95
N LYS A 88 0.24 -1.13 -9.08
CA LYS A 88 1.30 -1.16 -8.08
C LYS A 88 1.83 0.25 -7.86
N LEU A 89 1.88 0.67 -6.60
CA LEU A 89 2.49 1.91 -6.15
C LEU A 89 3.61 1.57 -5.15
N GLN A 90 4.75 2.22 -5.29
CA GLN A 90 5.84 2.17 -4.32
C GLN A 90 6.12 3.60 -3.88
N ALA A 91 6.24 3.79 -2.57
CA ALA A 91 6.50 5.10 -2.00
C ALA A 91 7.50 4.99 -0.85
N THR A 92 8.40 5.97 -0.79
CA THR A 92 9.51 6.06 0.16
C THR A 92 9.51 7.35 0.96
N ASP A 93 8.69 8.32 0.57
CA ASP A 93 8.48 9.57 1.28
C ASP A 93 6.99 9.97 1.30
N ASP A 94 6.66 10.96 2.12
CA ASP A 94 5.28 11.35 2.29
C ASP A 94 4.65 11.95 1.02
N GLY A 95 5.48 12.50 0.12
CA GLY A 95 5.07 13.07 -1.16
C GLY A 95 4.72 12.03 -2.23
N GLU A 96 5.35 10.86 -2.21
CA GLU A 96 5.05 9.75 -3.12
C GLU A 96 3.81 8.94 -2.72
N LEU A 97 3.29 9.16 -1.51
CA LEU A 97 2.06 8.52 -1.02
C LEU A 97 1.02 9.55 -0.59
N THR A 98 0.35 10.12 -1.59
CA THR A 98 -0.76 11.07 -1.44
C THR A 98 -2.01 10.53 -2.14
N VAL A 99 -3.17 11.14 -1.85
CA VAL A 99 -4.42 10.80 -2.55
C VAL A 99 -4.28 11.06 -4.06
N GLU A 100 -3.61 12.16 -4.42
CA GLU A 100 -3.33 12.53 -5.81
C GLU A 100 -2.52 11.44 -6.53
N GLU A 101 -1.45 10.93 -5.91
CA GLU A 101 -0.65 9.85 -6.50
C GLU A 101 -1.44 8.53 -6.61
N ILE A 102 -2.29 8.22 -5.62
CA ILE A 102 -3.18 7.04 -5.69
C ILE A 102 -4.14 7.16 -6.89
N MET A 103 -4.76 8.33 -7.08
CA MET A 103 -5.69 8.58 -8.19
C MET A 103 -4.98 8.60 -9.55
N ARG A 104 -3.78 9.20 -9.59
CA ARG A 104 -2.90 9.19 -10.77
C ARG A 104 -2.58 7.76 -11.21
N VAL A 105 -2.21 6.88 -10.26
CA VAL A 105 -1.94 5.47 -10.55
C VAL A 105 -3.21 4.70 -10.94
N ALA A 106 -4.37 5.09 -10.41
CA ALA A 106 -5.66 4.50 -10.80
C ALA A 106 -6.03 4.75 -12.27
N GLY A 107 -5.44 5.77 -12.90
CA GLY A 107 -5.82 6.26 -14.21
C GLY A 107 -7.08 7.13 -14.15
N SER A 108 -7.31 7.78 -13.02
CA SER A 108 -8.23 8.92 -12.95
C SER A 108 -7.46 10.16 -13.38
N ASP A 109 -7.62 10.59 -14.64
CA ASP A 109 -7.12 11.89 -15.09
C ASP A 109 -7.73 12.98 -14.18
N ILE A 110 -6.85 13.75 -13.51
CA ILE A 110 -7.20 14.90 -12.66
C ILE A 110 -7.34 16.18 -13.50
#